data_AF-A0A4P5YAJ0-F1
#
_entry.id   AF-A0A4P5YAJ0-F1
#
_cell.length_a   1.000
_cell.length_b   1.000
_cell.length_c   1.000
_cell.angle_alpha   90.00
_cell.angle_beta   90.00
_cell.angle_gamma   90.00
#
_symmetry.space_group_name_H-M   'P 1'
#
loop_
_entity.id
_entity.type
_entity.pdbx_description
1 polymer ?
#
loop_
_entity_poly.entity_id
_entity_poly.type
_entity_poly.pdbx_seq_one_letter_code
_entity_poly.pdbx_strand_id
1 'polypeptide(L)'
;MNRTLACAAFLISASFIHAADQVDAFVTRMYQVVLLRTPDSGGLAYWGNNLRGGSITGGGLALSFFYGSEYLARNRTNGQFVDDTYQGCFNRAADSGGSTYWNTALANGLPRFDVSYGFVMSAEFQTLCTTYGVVAKSAAEAKIGNTRSFVRRLYNVCLAREPDAGGIQHWTNGLVNGTVGGKDVTESFFWNAEFHARNTNLANYLTYHYRAFLNRDPDAGGLAAWTASYTSGSNSRRDITRGFADATEFVSLCSAYGISAGSTATGAILTISGSVKDNGTATVGNEVRCQKQDQLFDIRVTSASGAFSFKTRPGDSIDLYQVVVAAAQ
;
A
#
# COMPACT_ATOMS: atom_id res chain seq x y z
N MET A 1 -50.19 5.57 -33.27
CA MET A 1 -49.39 5.49 -32.03
C MET A 1 -48.92 4.04 -31.83
N ASN A 2 -47.66 3.84 -31.44
CA ASN A 2 -47.14 2.66 -30.70
C ASN A 2 -46.51 1.42 -31.37
N ARG A 3 -46.03 1.44 -32.62
CA ARG A 3 -45.13 0.34 -33.06
C ARG A 3 -43.67 0.51 -32.58
N THR A 4 -43.18 1.74 -32.48
CA THR A 4 -41.81 2.05 -32.02
C THR A 4 -41.65 1.94 -30.50
N LEU A 5 -42.68 2.29 -29.73
CA LEU A 5 -42.70 2.17 -28.26
C LEU A 5 -42.78 0.71 -27.78
N ALA A 6 -43.51 -0.16 -28.50
CA ALA A 6 -43.56 -1.59 -28.20
C ALA A 6 -42.23 -2.30 -28.48
N CYS A 7 -41.51 -1.92 -29.54
CA CYS A 7 -40.21 -2.49 -29.87
C CYS A 7 -39.12 -2.04 -28.87
N ALA A 8 -39.13 -0.77 -28.46
CA ALA A 8 -38.23 -0.27 -27.42
C ALA A 8 -38.51 -0.94 -26.06
N ALA A 9 -39.77 -1.08 -25.66
CA ALA A 9 -40.13 -1.78 -24.42
C ALA A 9 -39.72 -3.26 -24.46
N PHE A 10 -39.93 -3.96 -25.60
CA PHE A 10 -39.56 -5.37 -25.78
C PHE A 10 -38.05 -5.59 -25.76
N LEU A 11 -37.28 -4.71 -26.43
CA LEU A 11 -35.82 -4.74 -26.43
C LEU A 11 -35.23 -4.41 -25.04
N ILE A 12 -35.83 -3.47 -24.30
CA ILE A 12 -35.45 -3.18 -22.91
C ILE A 12 -35.71 -4.41 -22.03
N SER A 13 -36.86 -5.07 -22.17
CA SER A 13 -37.18 -6.28 -21.38
C SER A 13 -36.30 -7.49 -21.73
N ALA A 14 -35.97 -7.72 -23.00
CA ALA A 14 -35.09 -8.83 -23.40
C ALA A 14 -33.64 -8.61 -22.93
N SER A 15 -33.15 -7.37 -22.99
CA SER A 15 -31.80 -7.02 -22.51
C SER A 15 -31.70 -7.14 -20.98
N PHE A 16 -32.76 -6.79 -20.25
CA PHE A 16 -32.83 -6.96 -18.79
C PHE A 16 -32.94 -8.42 -18.36
N ILE A 17 -33.74 -9.24 -19.06
CA ILE A 17 -33.85 -10.69 -18.78
C ILE A 17 -32.49 -11.36 -19.02
N HIS A 18 -31.82 -11.05 -20.12
CA HIS A 18 -30.51 -11.62 -20.42
C HIS A 18 -29.44 -11.22 -19.38
N ALA A 19 -29.44 -9.97 -18.92
CA ALA A 19 -28.51 -9.52 -17.87
C ALA A 19 -28.80 -10.17 -16.50
N ALA A 20 -30.07 -10.39 -16.15
CA ALA A 20 -30.45 -11.08 -14.92
C ALA A 20 -29.95 -12.53 -14.90
N ASP A 21 -30.08 -13.24 -16.02
CA ASP A 21 -29.57 -14.61 -16.19
C ASP A 21 -28.03 -14.66 -16.10
N GLN A 22 -27.32 -13.65 -16.62
CA GLN A 22 -25.85 -13.59 -16.56
C GLN A 22 -25.33 -13.33 -15.14
N VAL A 23 -25.99 -12.48 -14.36
CA VAL A 23 -25.61 -12.27 -12.95
C VAL A 23 -25.80 -13.57 -12.15
N ASP A 24 -26.91 -14.28 -12.35
CA ASP A 24 -27.16 -15.56 -11.69
C ASP A 24 -26.16 -16.64 -12.14
N ALA A 25 -25.71 -16.59 -13.41
CA ALA A 25 -24.64 -17.45 -13.91
C ALA A 25 -23.28 -17.16 -13.24
N PHE A 26 -22.94 -15.88 -13.00
CA PHE A 26 -21.74 -15.52 -12.24
C PHE A 26 -21.79 -16.06 -10.82
N VAL A 27 -22.92 -15.89 -10.11
CA VAL A 27 -23.11 -16.43 -8.76
C VAL A 27 -22.99 -17.96 -8.76
N THR A 28 -23.70 -18.62 -9.67
CA THR A 28 -23.66 -20.09 -9.80
C THR A 28 -22.24 -20.60 -10.02
N ARG A 29 -21.48 -19.93 -10.88
CA ARG A 29 -20.08 -20.25 -11.13
C ARG A 29 -19.23 -20.12 -9.87
N MET A 30 -19.43 -19.08 -9.07
CA MET A 30 -18.68 -18.91 -7.82
C MET A 30 -18.95 -20.05 -6.83
N TYR A 31 -20.19 -20.50 -6.70
CA TYR A 31 -20.52 -21.70 -5.91
C TYR A 31 -19.84 -22.96 -6.46
N GLN A 32 -19.89 -23.18 -7.78
CA GLN A 32 -19.35 -24.39 -8.39
C GLN A 32 -17.83 -24.45 -8.32
N VAL A 33 -17.15 -23.33 -8.56
CA VAL A 33 -15.70 -23.28 -8.65
C VAL A 33 -15.05 -23.10 -7.28
N VAL A 34 -15.61 -22.22 -6.43
CA VAL A 34 -15.01 -21.87 -5.14
C VAL A 34 -15.56 -22.72 -4.00
N LEU A 35 -16.80 -23.22 -4.08
CA LEU A 35 -17.40 -24.04 -3.01
C LEU A 35 -17.67 -25.49 -3.44
N LEU A 36 -17.44 -25.84 -4.70
CA LEU A 36 -17.65 -27.18 -5.26
C LEU A 36 -19.08 -27.70 -5.09
N ARG A 37 -20.07 -26.81 -5.14
CA ARG A 37 -21.49 -27.17 -5.08
C ARG A 37 -22.34 -26.26 -5.95
N THR A 38 -23.58 -26.66 -6.20
CA THR A 38 -24.60 -25.76 -6.77
C THR A 38 -25.15 -24.84 -5.68
N PRO A 39 -25.53 -23.59 -6.00
CA PRO A 39 -26.27 -22.76 -5.06
C PRO A 39 -27.64 -23.38 -4.76
N ASP A 40 -28.10 -23.21 -3.53
CA ASP A 40 -29.53 -23.31 -3.24
C ASP A 40 -30.25 -22.05 -3.74
N SER A 41 -31.59 -22.11 -3.85
CA SER A 41 -32.39 -21.00 -4.38
C SER A 41 -32.29 -19.71 -3.54
N GLY A 42 -32.13 -19.84 -2.23
CA GLY A 42 -31.96 -18.70 -1.31
C GLY A 42 -30.62 -18.02 -1.50
N GLY A 43 -29.54 -18.79 -1.56
CA GLY A 43 -28.18 -18.30 -1.79
C GLY A 43 -28.03 -17.63 -3.17
N LEU A 44 -28.61 -18.22 -4.22
CA LEU A 44 -28.61 -17.62 -5.56
C LEU A 44 -29.34 -16.28 -5.57
N ALA A 45 -30.56 -16.23 -5.01
CA ALA A 45 -31.36 -15.01 -4.94
C ALA A 45 -30.68 -13.92 -4.12
N TYR A 46 -30.10 -14.28 -2.97
CA TYR A 46 -29.40 -13.33 -2.10
C TYR A 46 -28.24 -12.63 -2.83
N TRP A 47 -27.30 -13.40 -3.39
CA TRP A 47 -26.14 -12.81 -4.06
C TRP A 47 -26.52 -12.11 -5.37
N GLY A 48 -27.43 -12.69 -6.15
CA GLY A 48 -27.89 -12.11 -7.41
C GLY A 48 -28.56 -10.75 -7.20
N ASN A 49 -29.41 -10.62 -6.16
CA ASN A 49 -30.05 -9.35 -5.83
C ASN A 49 -29.05 -8.30 -5.32
N ASN A 50 -28.05 -8.69 -4.52
CA ASN A 50 -27.02 -7.77 -4.04
C ASN A 50 -26.14 -7.25 -5.20
N LEU A 51 -25.78 -8.10 -6.16
CA LEU A 51 -25.04 -7.70 -7.36
C LEU A 51 -25.87 -6.78 -8.26
N ARG A 52 -27.12 -7.16 -8.56
CA ARG A 52 -28.03 -6.33 -9.39
C ARG A 52 -28.34 -4.99 -8.73
N GLY A 53 -28.49 -4.96 -7.41
CA GLY A 53 -28.70 -3.75 -6.62
C GLY A 53 -27.44 -2.92 -6.36
N GLY A 54 -26.26 -3.40 -6.78
CA GLY A 54 -24.99 -2.71 -6.54
C GLY A 54 -24.57 -2.63 -5.07
N SER A 55 -25.20 -3.41 -4.19
CA SER A 55 -24.83 -3.50 -2.77
C SER A 55 -23.53 -4.26 -2.54
N ILE A 56 -23.14 -5.09 -3.52
CA ILE A 56 -21.83 -5.73 -3.57
C ILE A 56 -21.30 -5.71 -5.00
N THR A 57 -19.99 -5.67 -5.14
CA THR A 57 -19.30 -5.82 -6.43
C THR A 57 -18.93 -7.28 -6.67
N GLY A 58 -18.53 -7.62 -7.90
CA GLY A 58 -18.01 -8.96 -8.20
C GLY A 58 -16.79 -9.32 -7.34
N GLY A 59 -15.91 -8.36 -7.08
CA GLY A 59 -14.74 -8.53 -6.22
C GLY A 59 -15.13 -8.73 -4.76
N GLY A 60 -16.06 -7.93 -4.24
CA GLY A 60 -16.61 -8.11 -2.91
C GLY A 60 -17.26 -9.48 -2.71
N LEU A 61 -18.02 -9.95 -3.72
CA LEU A 61 -18.61 -11.29 -3.70
C LEU A 61 -17.52 -12.36 -3.71
N ALA A 62 -16.53 -12.27 -4.61
CA ALA A 62 -15.46 -13.25 -4.69
C ALA A 62 -14.69 -13.37 -3.37
N LEU A 63 -14.33 -12.25 -2.74
CA LEU A 63 -13.72 -12.24 -1.41
C LEU A 63 -14.64 -12.85 -0.35
N SER A 64 -15.95 -12.58 -0.39
CA SER A 64 -16.91 -13.20 0.54
C SER A 64 -16.95 -14.72 0.43
N PHE A 65 -16.74 -15.27 -0.76
CA PHE A 65 -16.63 -16.73 -0.96
C PHE A 65 -15.31 -17.28 -0.42
N PHE A 66 -14.16 -16.65 -0.74
CA PHE A 66 -12.84 -17.12 -0.26
C PHE A 66 -12.63 -16.99 1.26
N TYR A 67 -13.33 -16.08 1.92
CA TYR A 67 -13.22 -15.84 3.37
C TYR A 67 -14.48 -16.25 4.14
N GLY A 68 -15.46 -16.85 3.46
CA GLY A 68 -16.63 -17.44 4.10
C GLY A 68 -16.27 -18.72 4.86
N SER A 69 -17.05 -19.03 5.91
CA SER A 69 -16.83 -20.22 6.76
C SER A 69 -16.75 -21.53 5.98
N GLU A 70 -17.52 -21.65 4.89
CA GLU A 70 -17.54 -22.83 4.03
C GLU A 70 -16.21 -23.05 3.29
N TYR A 71 -15.63 -22.00 2.69
CA TYR A 71 -14.33 -22.13 2.03
C TYR A 71 -13.21 -22.38 3.05
N LEU A 72 -13.25 -21.67 4.19
CA LEU A 72 -12.27 -21.85 5.26
C LEU A 72 -12.28 -23.27 5.84
N ALA A 73 -13.46 -23.91 5.94
CA ALA A 73 -13.60 -25.30 6.37
C ALA A 73 -12.93 -26.31 5.42
N ARG A 74 -12.64 -25.94 4.16
CA ARG A 74 -11.92 -26.79 3.21
C ARG A 74 -10.43 -26.93 3.50
N ASN A 75 -9.89 -26.14 4.45
CA ASN A 75 -8.50 -26.20 4.90
C ASN A 75 -7.46 -26.27 3.76
N ARG A 76 -7.58 -25.37 2.78
CA ARG A 76 -6.77 -25.37 1.56
C ARG A 76 -5.31 -25.02 1.86
N THR A 77 -4.37 -25.73 1.23
CA THR A 77 -2.94 -25.34 1.19
C THR A 77 -2.75 -24.06 0.37
N ASN A 78 -1.56 -23.46 0.40
CA ASN A 78 -1.27 -22.26 -0.39
C ASN A 78 -1.41 -22.50 -1.89
N GLY A 79 -0.87 -23.60 -2.41
CA GLY A 79 -1.01 -23.95 -3.83
C GLY A 79 -2.46 -24.14 -4.24
N GLN A 80 -3.23 -24.87 -3.43
CA GLN A 80 -4.66 -25.07 -3.64
C GLN A 80 -5.46 -23.75 -3.60
N PHE A 81 -5.12 -22.84 -2.68
CA PHE A 81 -5.73 -21.52 -2.63
C PHE A 81 -5.42 -20.70 -3.89
N VAL A 82 -4.18 -20.74 -4.37
CA VAL A 82 -3.78 -20.07 -5.63
C VAL A 82 -4.58 -20.64 -6.81
N ASP A 83 -4.67 -21.97 -6.92
CA ASP A 83 -5.44 -22.64 -7.98
C ASP A 83 -6.92 -22.25 -7.92
N ASP A 84 -7.54 -22.29 -6.73
CA ASP A 84 -8.93 -21.89 -6.53
C ASP A 84 -9.13 -20.40 -6.87
N THR A 85 -8.13 -19.54 -6.61
CA THR A 85 -8.19 -18.10 -6.94
C THR A 85 -8.09 -17.86 -8.44
N TYR A 86 -7.20 -18.55 -9.15
CA TYR A 86 -7.13 -18.51 -10.62
C TYR A 86 -8.43 -18.99 -11.26
N GLN A 87 -8.96 -20.11 -10.78
CA GLN A 87 -10.22 -20.62 -11.28
C GLN A 87 -11.35 -19.65 -10.95
N GLY A 88 -11.51 -19.21 -9.70
CA GLY A 88 -12.58 -18.31 -9.26
C GLY A 88 -12.54 -16.93 -9.94
N CYS A 89 -11.36 -16.34 -10.12
CA CYS A 89 -11.24 -14.98 -10.64
C CYS A 89 -10.99 -14.91 -12.16
N PHE A 90 -10.35 -15.89 -12.79
CA PHE A 90 -9.94 -15.80 -14.20
C PHE A 90 -10.50 -16.88 -15.10
N ASN A 91 -11.18 -17.88 -14.56
CA ASN A 91 -11.75 -18.98 -15.34
C ASN A 91 -10.70 -19.80 -16.10
N ARG A 92 -9.50 -19.94 -15.52
CA ARG A 92 -8.41 -20.73 -16.08
C ARG A 92 -7.52 -21.26 -14.96
N ALA A 93 -6.68 -22.23 -15.30
CA ALA A 93 -5.60 -22.65 -14.42
C ALA A 93 -4.49 -21.60 -14.35
N ALA A 94 -3.73 -21.63 -13.26
CA ALA A 94 -2.48 -20.89 -13.16
C ALA A 94 -1.50 -21.38 -14.23
N ASP A 95 -0.86 -20.45 -14.93
CA ASP A 95 0.34 -20.78 -15.69
C ASP A 95 1.53 -21.05 -14.73
N SER A 96 2.59 -21.70 -15.21
CA SER A 96 3.71 -22.11 -14.37
C SER A 96 4.42 -20.93 -13.69
N GLY A 97 4.54 -19.80 -14.40
CA GLY A 97 5.14 -18.58 -13.87
C GLY A 97 4.28 -17.95 -12.77
N GLY A 98 2.99 -17.79 -13.04
CA GLY A 98 2.01 -17.27 -12.08
C GLY A 98 1.91 -18.12 -10.81
N SER A 99 1.80 -19.45 -10.96
CA SER A 99 1.77 -20.36 -9.82
C SER A 99 3.03 -20.25 -8.95
N THR A 100 4.22 -20.22 -9.58
CA THR A 100 5.50 -20.07 -8.88
C THR A 100 5.56 -18.74 -8.12
N TYR A 101 5.16 -17.65 -8.76
CA TYR A 101 5.19 -16.32 -8.18
C TYR A 101 4.33 -16.23 -6.91
N TRP A 102 3.05 -16.61 -7.00
CA TRP A 102 2.13 -16.48 -5.88
C TRP A 102 2.46 -17.43 -4.72
N ASN A 103 2.86 -18.66 -5.01
CA ASN A 103 3.30 -19.59 -3.97
C ASN A 103 4.56 -19.10 -3.25
N THR A 104 5.50 -18.49 -3.97
CA THR A 104 6.69 -17.88 -3.37
C THR A 104 6.32 -16.70 -2.49
N ALA A 105 5.43 -15.81 -2.96
CA ALA A 105 4.97 -14.67 -2.16
C ALA A 105 4.28 -15.11 -0.87
N LEU A 106 3.40 -16.12 -0.95
CA LEU A 106 2.73 -16.72 0.21
C LEU A 106 3.74 -17.39 1.16
N ALA A 107 4.75 -18.07 0.64
CA ALA A 107 5.82 -18.68 1.46
C ALA A 107 6.68 -17.61 2.18
N ASN A 108 6.84 -16.44 1.55
CA ASN A 108 7.54 -15.28 2.12
C ASN A 108 6.65 -14.41 3.04
N GLY A 109 5.44 -14.86 3.37
CA GLY A 109 4.58 -14.22 4.35
C GLY A 109 3.55 -13.23 3.80
N LEU A 110 3.42 -13.09 2.47
CA LEU A 110 2.32 -12.30 1.89
C LEU A 110 0.98 -12.90 2.35
N PRO A 111 0.04 -12.10 2.89
CA PRO A 111 -1.26 -12.61 3.28
C PRO A 111 -2.05 -13.14 2.08
N ARG A 112 -2.79 -14.25 2.27
CA ARG A 112 -3.75 -14.74 1.25
C ARG A 112 -4.73 -13.67 0.80
N PHE A 113 -5.13 -12.79 1.72
CA PHE A 113 -5.98 -11.64 1.43
C PHE A 113 -5.39 -10.81 0.29
N ASP A 114 -4.11 -10.44 0.37
CA ASP A 114 -3.42 -9.65 -0.66
C ASP A 114 -3.33 -10.34 -2.01
N VAL A 115 -3.15 -11.67 -2.01
CA VAL A 115 -3.20 -12.46 -3.24
C VAL A 115 -4.59 -12.34 -3.85
N SER A 116 -5.65 -12.76 -3.16
CA SER A 116 -7.02 -12.68 -3.69
C SER A 116 -7.44 -11.25 -4.06
N TYR A 117 -7.01 -10.26 -3.28
CA TYR A 117 -7.29 -8.85 -3.52
C TYR A 117 -6.63 -8.37 -4.83
N GLY A 118 -5.37 -8.76 -5.07
CA GLY A 118 -4.68 -8.48 -6.33
C GLY A 118 -5.42 -9.07 -7.55
N PHE A 119 -5.97 -10.28 -7.42
CA PHE A 119 -6.75 -10.90 -8.49
C PHE A 119 -8.04 -10.13 -8.77
N VAL A 120 -8.85 -9.84 -7.75
CA VAL A 120 -10.12 -9.12 -7.96
C VAL A 120 -9.92 -7.67 -8.43
N MET A 121 -8.75 -7.08 -8.18
CA MET A 121 -8.42 -5.74 -8.68
C MET A 121 -7.86 -5.72 -10.10
N SER A 122 -7.44 -6.88 -10.64
CA SER A 122 -6.80 -6.97 -11.96
C SER A 122 -7.74 -6.61 -13.12
N ALA A 123 -7.14 -6.30 -14.28
CA ALA A 123 -7.87 -6.12 -15.52
C ALA A 123 -8.54 -7.42 -16.00
N GLU A 124 -7.92 -8.57 -15.74
CA GLU A 124 -8.45 -9.89 -16.13
C GLU A 124 -9.75 -10.23 -15.39
N PHE A 125 -9.80 -9.99 -14.08
CA PHE A 125 -11.05 -10.14 -13.32
C PHE A 125 -12.12 -9.16 -13.79
N GLN A 126 -11.73 -7.94 -14.16
CA GLN A 126 -12.66 -6.96 -14.72
C GLN A 126 -13.25 -7.42 -16.06
N THR A 127 -12.44 -8.03 -16.93
CA THR A 127 -12.92 -8.67 -18.15
C THR A 127 -13.91 -9.79 -17.83
N LEU A 128 -13.59 -10.67 -16.88
CA LEU A 128 -14.51 -11.74 -16.46
C LEU A 128 -15.84 -11.18 -15.95
N CYS A 129 -15.83 -10.22 -15.03
CA CYS A 129 -17.08 -9.64 -14.52
C CYS A 129 -17.91 -8.98 -15.64
N THR A 130 -17.26 -8.37 -16.62
CA THR A 130 -17.92 -7.74 -17.77
C THR A 130 -18.65 -8.76 -18.63
N THR A 131 -18.13 -9.99 -18.80
CA THR A 131 -18.85 -11.05 -19.55
C THR A 131 -20.17 -11.45 -18.88
N TYR A 132 -20.29 -11.22 -17.56
CA TYR A 132 -21.50 -11.52 -16.79
C TYR A 132 -22.36 -10.29 -16.50
N GLY A 133 -22.03 -9.11 -17.03
CA GLY A 133 -22.73 -7.87 -16.70
C GLY A 133 -22.58 -7.45 -15.23
N VAL A 134 -21.51 -7.88 -14.56
CA VAL A 134 -21.22 -7.57 -13.15
C VAL A 134 -20.21 -6.43 -13.05
N VAL A 135 -20.45 -5.48 -12.14
CA VAL A 135 -19.46 -4.46 -11.78
C VAL A 135 -18.37 -5.12 -10.93
N ALA A 136 -17.14 -5.18 -11.45
CA ALA A 136 -16.03 -5.89 -10.80
C ALA A 136 -15.62 -5.26 -9.45
N LYS A 137 -15.55 -3.93 -9.41
CA LYS A 137 -15.06 -3.14 -8.28
C LYS A 137 -15.62 -1.72 -8.34
N SER A 138 -15.81 -1.13 -7.17
CA SER A 138 -16.15 0.28 -6.98
C SER A 138 -14.90 1.15 -7.06
N ALA A 139 -15.09 2.47 -7.16
CA ALA A 139 -13.99 3.42 -7.10
C ALA A 139 -13.24 3.37 -5.75
N ALA A 140 -13.97 3.12 -4.65
CA ALA A 140 -13.38 2.99 -3.32
C ALA A 140 -12.49 1.75 -3.20
N GLU A 141 -12.97 0.59 -3.69
CA GLU A 141 -12.16 -0.64 -3.75
C GLU A 141 -10.93 -0.46 -4.64
N ALA A 142 -11.08 0.17 -5.80
CA ALA A 142 -9.96 0.46 -6.69
C ALA A 142 -8.90 1.34 -6.00
N LYS A 143 -9.31 2.38 -5.25
CA LYS A 143 -8.39 3.22 -4.47
C LYS A 143 -7.63 2.41 -3.43
N ILE A 144 -8.33 1.54 -2.68
CA ILE A 144 -7.69 0.68 -1.67
C ILE A 144 -6.66 -0.25 -2.35
N GLY A 145 -7.00 -0.89 -3.47
CA GLY A 145 -6.08 -1.77 -4.19
C GLY A 145 -4.83 -1.09 -4.75
N ASN A 146 -5.00 0.09 -5.33
CA ASN A 146 -3.88 0.88 -5.80
C ASN A 146 -2.99 1.31 -4.61
N THR A 147 -3.60 1.72 -3.51
CA THR A 147 -2.86 2.10 -2.29
C THR A 147 -2.07 0.93 -1.72
N ARG A 148 -2.66 -0.27 -1.61
CA ARG A 148 -1.96 -1.49 -1.18
C ARG A 148 -0.77 -1.82 -2.09
N SER A 149 -0.94 -1.64 -3.41
CA SER A 149 0.12 -1.88 -4.39
C SER A 149 1.29 -0.90 -4.22
N PHE A 150 0.99 0.38 -3.93
CA PHE A 150 2.01 1.37 -3.59
C PHE A 150 2.81 0.95 -2.34
N VAL A 151 2.11 0.57 -1.27
CA VAL A 151 2.74 0.14 -0.01
C VAL A 151 3.60 -1.11 -0.22
N ARG A 152 3.06 -2.15 -0.88
CA ARG A 152 3.80 -3.39 -1.16
C ARG A 152 5.07 -3.12 -1.97
N ARG A 153 5.02 -2.20 -2.93
CA ARG A 153 6.21 -1.78 -3.69
C ARG A 153 7.29 -1.21 -2.79
N LEU A 154 6.94 -0.39 -1.79
CA LEU A 154 7.91 0.15 -0.84
C LEU A 154 8.56 -0.94 0.02
N TYR A 155 7.78 -1.90 0.52
CA TYR A 155 8.33 -3.07 1.22
C TYR A 155 9.34 -3.84 0.36
N ASN A 156 8.98 -4.14 -0.89
CA ASN A 156 9.86 -4.87 -1.81
C ASN A 156 11.12 -4.08 -2.17
N VAL A 157 11.01 -2.78 -2.44
CA VAL A 157 12.16 -1.93 -2.82
C VAL A 157 13.08 -1.67 -1.63
N CYS A 158 12.52 -1.19 -0.53
CA CYS A 158 13.30 -0.70 0.61
C CYS A 158 13.75 -1.84 1.52
N LEU A 159 12.91 -2.86 1.72
CA LEU A 159 13.12 -3.90 2.74
C LEU A 159 13.36 -5.30 2.15
N ALA A 160 13.19 -5.48 0.84
CA ALA A 160 13.37 -6.76 0.15
C ALA A 160 12.55 -7.92 0.75
N ARG A 161 11.32 -7.61 1.21
CA ARG A 161 10.36 -8.57 1.74
C ARG A 161 8.93 -8.17 1.42
N GLU A 162 8.01 -9.11 1.52
CA GLU A 162 6.58 -8.82 1.50
C GLU A 162 6.13 -8.16 2.82
N PRO A 163 5.08 -7.32 2.78
CA PRO A 163 4.51 -6.77 4.00
C PRO A 163 3.79 -7.85 4.80
N ASP A 164 3.86 -7.75 6.12
CA ASP A 164 2.94 -8.46 7.00
C ASP A 164 1.54 -7.80 6.99
N ALA A 165 0.54 -8.53 7.49
CA ALA A 165 -0.85 -8.09 7.47
C ALA A 165 -1.09 -6.76 8.22
N GLY A 166 -0.42 -6.55 9.35
CA GLY A 166 -0.55 -5.34 10.16
C GLY A 166 0.09 -4.14 9.46
N GLY A 167 1.30 -4.33 8.93
CA GLY A 167 2.05 -3.31 8.21
C GLY A 167 1.33 -2.78 6.98
N ILE A 168 0.82 -3.66 6.11
CA ILE A 168 0.09 -3.20 4.92
C ILE A 168 -1.24 -2.54 5.28
N GLN A 169 -1.94 -3.04 6.31
CA GLN A 169 -3.20 -2.45 6.76
C GLN A 169 -2.99 -1.05 7.33
N HIS A 170 -1.98 -0.88 8.19
CA HIS A 170 -1.66 0.41 8.81
C HIS A 170 -1.41 1.49 7.76
N TRP A 171 -0.47 1.25 6.84
CA TRP A 171 -0.11 2.23 5.81
C TRP A 171 -1.25 2.49 4.81
N THR A 172 -1.96 1.43 4.41
CA THR A 172 -3.07 1.58 3.47
C THR A 172 -4.19 2.43 4.07
N ASN A 173 -4.57 2.18 5.31
CA ASN A 173 -5.61 2.95 5.98
C ASN A 173 -5.21 4.42 6.13
N GLY A 174 -3.97 4.68 6.53
CA GLY A 174 -3.48 6.05 6.66
C GLY A 174 -3.51 6.82 5.34
N LEU A 175 -3.06 6.20 4.25
CA LEU A 175 -3.07 6.81 2.91
C LEU A 175 -4.49 6.97 2.35
N VAL A 176 -5.37 5.99 2.54
CA VAL A 176 -6.76 6.04 2.06
C VAL A 176 -7.55 7.14 2.77
N ASN A 177 -7.36 7.27 4.09
CA ASN A 177 -8.03 8.26 4.93
C ASN A 177 -7.34 9.64 4.92
N GLY A 178 -6.15 9.74 4.31
CA GLY A 178 -5.40 10.99 4.22
C GLY A 178 -4.79 11.45 5.53
N THR A 179 -4.63 10.56 6.52
CA THR A 179 -3.94 10.89 7.78
C THR A 179 -2.42 10.89 7.63
N VAL A 180 -1.91 10.29 6.55
CA VAL A 180 -0.51 10.37 6.08
C VAL A 180 -0.48 10.54 4.57
N GLY A 181 0.55 11.21 4.05
CA GLY A 181 0.82 11.33 2.62
C GLY A 181 1.82 10.30 2.11
N GLY A 182 1.90 10.17 0.79
CA GLY A 182 2.92 9.33 0.14
C GLY A 182 4.35 9.69 0.54
N LYS A 183 4.65 10.97 0.77
CA LYS A 183 5.92 11.46 1.30
C LYS A 183 6.20 10.86 2.67
N ASP A 184 5.29 11.04 3.65
CA ASP A 184 5.45 10.53 5.02
C ASP A 184 5.70 9.01 5.04
N VAL A 185 4.90 8.27 4.27
CA VAL A 185 5.03 6.81 4.19
C VAL A 185 6.35 6.42 3.54
N THR A 186 6.65 6.92 2.33
CA THR A 186 7.87 6.55 1.60
C THR A 186 9.11 6.92 2.39
N GLU A 187 9.09 8.10 3.01
CA GLU A 187 10.13 8.52 3.90
C GLU A 187 10.31 7.50 5.02
N SER A 188 9.29 7.18 5.81
CA SER A 188 9.41 6.23 6.95
C SER A 188 10.11 4.89 6.63
N PHE A 189 10.07 4.41 5.38
CA PHE A 189 10.81 3.21 4.96
C PHE A 189 12.34 3.37 4.97
N PHE A 190 12.86 4.59 4.89
CA PHE A 190 14.29 4.91 4.93
C PHE A 190 14.83 5.22 6.34
N TRP A 191 13.96 5.58 7.29
CA TRP A 191 14.34 5.88 8.68
C TRP A 191 14.11 4.71 9.65
N ASN A 192 13.57 3.59 9.18
CA ASN A 192 13.39 2.43 10.05
C ASN A 192 14.72 1.67 10.23
N ALA A 193 14.83 0.98 11.36
CA ALA A 193 16.02 0.20 11.72
C ALA A 193 16.34 -0.90 10.70
N GLU A 194 15.33 -1.44 10.01
CA GLU A 194 15.48 -2.50 9.02
C GLU A 194 16.23 -2.02 7.77
N PHE A 195 15.88 -0.84 7.24
CA PHE A 195 16.60 -0.23 6.12
C PHE A 195 18.02 0.15 6.52
N HIS A 196 18.21 0.71 7.72
CA HIS A 196 19.54 1.06 8.23
C HIS A 196 20.45 -0.16 8.40
N ALA A 197 19.90 -1.30 8.84
CA ALA A 197 20.64 -2.55 8.97
C ALA A 197 21.23 -3.07 7.65
N ARG A 198 20.73 -2.60 6.49
CA ARG A 198 21.27 -2.94 5.17
C ARG A 198 22.62 -2.29 4.88
N ASN A 199 23.08 -1.34 5.71
CA ASN A 199 24.39 -0.68 5.63
C ASN A 199 24.78 -0.29 4.19
N THR A 200 23.90 0.45 3.51
CA THR A 200 24.06 0.75 2.09
C THR A 200 25.12 1.83 1.85
N ASN A 201 25.95 1.64 0.83
CA ASN A 201 26.80 2.71 0.31
C ASN A 201 25.95 3.79 -0.37
N LEU A 202 26.53 4.96 -0.65
CA LEU A 202 25.81 6.10 -1.23
C LEU A 202 25.16 5.76 -2.57
N ALA A 203 25.83 5.00 -3.44
CA ALA A 203 25.28 4.63 -4.74
C ALA A 203 24.00 3.79 -4.58
N ASN A 204 24.03 2.76 -3.73
CA ASN A 204 22.87 1.95 -3.43
C ASN A 204 21.77 2.75 -2.72
N TYR A 205 22.13 3.66 -1.80
CA TYR A 205 21.18 4.56 -1.15
C TYR A 205 20.40 5.39 -2.18
N LEU A 206 21.10 6.00 -3.14
CA LEU A 206 20.48 6.75 -4.23
C LEU A 206 19.63 5.85 -5.13
N THR A 207 20.10 4.66 -5.49
CA THR A 207 19.30 3.70 -6.27
C THR A 207 17.99 3.36 -5.57
N TYR A 208 17.98 3.14 -4.25
CA TYR A 208 16.73 2.92 -3.51
C TYR A 208 15.81 4.14 -3.54
N HIS A 209 16.33 5.36 -3.50
CA HIS A 209 15.52 6.58 -3.62
C HIS A 209 14.86 6.72 -4.98
N TYR A 210 15.62 6.50 -6.06
CA TYR A 210 15.06 6.47 -7.43
C TYR A 210 13.95 5.42 -7.55
N ARG A 211 14.17 4.21 -7.02
CA ARG A 211 13.16 3.16 -7.08
C ARG A 211 11.95 3.48 -6.22
N ALA A 212 12.14 3.94 -4.99
CA ALA A 212 11.04 4.19 -4.05
C ALA A 212 10.20 5.41 -4.46
N PHE A 213 10.84 6.54 -4.77
CA PHE A 213 10.15 7.79 -5.09
C PHE A 213 9.80 7.91 -6.58
N LEU A 214 10.60 7.37 -7.50
CA LEU A 214 10.41 7.62 -8.94
C LEU A 214 10.02 6.36 -9.72
N ASN A 215 10.00 5.19 -9.07
CA ASN A 215 9.66 3.91 -9.69
C ASN A 215 10.53 3.58 -10.92
N ARG A 216 11.82 3.94 -10.88
CA ARG A 216 12.80 3.66 -11.93
C ARG A 216 14.21 3.53 -11.37
N ASP A 217 15.14 3.04 -12.18
CA ASP A 217 16.56 3.12 -11.87
C ASP A 217 17.13 4.53 -12.14
N PRO A 218 18.20 4.92 -11.44
CA PRO A 218 18.90 6.16 -11.75
C PRO A 218 19.51 6.13 -13.15
N ASP A 219 19.40 7.23 -13.86
CA ASP A 219 20.28 7.50 -15.01
C ASP A 219 21.68 7.92 -14.53
N ALA A 220 22.69 7.76 -15.40
CA ALA A 220 24.09 8.02 -15.04
C ALA A 220 24.35 9.48 -14.64
N GLY A 221 23.67 10.43 -15.29
CA GLY A 221 23.81 11.86 -14.99
C GLY A 221 23.22 12.23 -13.64
N GLY A 222 21.99 11.78 -13.37
CA GLY A 222 21.31 12.00 -12.09
C GLY A 222 22.05 11.38 -10.91
N LEU A 223 22.56 10.16 -11.06
CA LEU A 223 23.37 9.52 -10.02
C LEU A 223 24.66 10.30 -9.73
N ALA A 224 25.36 10.75 -10.78
CA ALA A 224 26.57 11.53 -10.64
C ALA A 224 26.31 12.89 -9.97
N ALA A 225 25.23 13.58 -10.35
CA ALA A 225 24.85 14.86 -9.77
C ALA A 225 24.54 14.75 -8.26
N TRP A 226 23.72 13.78 -7.86
CA TRP A 226 23.43 13.55 -6.45
C TRP A 226 24.68 13.17 -5.64
N THR A 227 25.51 12.30 -6.20
CA THR A 227 26.78 11.88 -5.58
C THR A 227 27.72 13.07 -5.37
N ALA A 228 27.87 13.94 -6.37
CA ALA A 228 28.68 15.14 -6.27
C ALA A 228 28.16 16.09 -5.18
N SER A 229 26.84 16.32 -5.13
CA SER A 229 26.22 17.22 -4.15
C SER A 229 26.36 16.72 -2.69
N TYR A 230 26.38 15.40 -2.50
CA TYR A 230 26.66 14.80 -1.19
C TYR A 230 28.14 14.94 -0.83
N THR A 231 29.03 14.63 -1.78
CA THR A 231 30.48 14.64 -1.55
C THR A 231 31.03 16.05 -1.30
N SER A 232 30.44 17.07 -1.92
CA SER A 232 30.77 18.48 -1.66
C SER A 232 30.21 19.01 -0.34
N GLY A 233 29.37 18.23 0.36
CA GLY A 233 28.66 18.67 1.56
C GLY A 233 27.50 19.64 1.28
N SER A 234 27.12 19.84 0.02
CA SER A 234 26.03 20.74 -0.36
C SER A 234 24.66 20.18 0.01
N ASN A 235 24.50 18.86 0.03
CA ASN A 235 23.28 18.18 0.46
C ASN A 235 23.62 17.04 1.43
N SER A 236 22.88 16.96 2.54
CA SER A 236 22.86 15.77 3.39
C SER A 236 22.01 14.66 2.76
N ARG A 237 22.07 13.43 3.32
CA ARG A 237 21.16 12.34 2.93
C ARG A 237 19.68 12.73 3.08
N ARG A 238 19.36 13.55 4.09
CA ARG A 238 18.01 14.07 4.32
C ARG A 238 17.60 15.05 3.24
N ASP A 239 18.48 15.96 2.84
CA ASP A 239 18.19 16.93 1.77
C ASP A 239 17.97 16.22 0.44
N ILE A 240 18.74 15.16 0.17
CA ILE A 240 18.52 14.27 -0.97
C ILE A 240 17.13 13.63 -0.90
N THR A 241 16.77 12.99 0.22
CA THR A 241 15.45 12.35 0.37
C THR A 241 14.31 13.34 0.16
N ARG A 242 14.41 14.55 0.72
CA ARG A 242 13.44 15.63 0.49
C ARG A 242 13.36 16.04 -0.97
N GLY A 243 14.51 16.14 -1.66
CA GLY A 243 14.55 16.41 -3.10
C GLY A 243 13.76 15.39 -3.93
N PHE A 244 13.84 14.11 -3.58
CA PHE A 244 13.02 13.07 -4.20
C PHE A 244 11.54 13.16 -3.78
N ALA A 245 11.26 13.41 -2.51
CA ALA A 245 9.91 13.54 -1.98
C ALA A 245 9.16 14.75 -2.56
N ASP A 246 9.86 15.83 -2.89
CA ASP A 246 9.29 17.04 -3.49
C ASP A 246 9.29 17.03 -5.02
N ALA A 247 9.89 16.01 -5.64
CA ALA A 247 9.92 15.89 -7.09
C ALA A 247 8.50 15.80 -7.68
N THR A 248 8.23 16.58 -8.72
CA THR A 248 6.97 16.50 -9.49
C THR A 248 6.68 15.08 -9.98
N GLU A 249 7.73 14.32 -10.30
CA GLU A 249 7.64 12.91 -10.69
C GLU A 249 7.07 12.04 -9.56
N PHE A 250 7.48 12.25 -8.30
CA PHE A 250 6.90 11.53 -7.17
C PHE A 250 5.46 11.95 -6.87
N VAL A 251 5.14 13.23 -6.98
CA VAL A 251 3.76 13.73 -6.84
C VAL A 251 2.85 13.09 -7.90
N SER A 252 3.35 12.94 -9.14
CA SER A 252 2.65 12.26 -10.22
C SER A 252 2.51 10.77 -9.95
N LEU A 253 3.54 10.12 -9.40
CA LEU A 253 3.49 8.72 -8.99
C LEU A 253 2.42 8.48 -7.92
N CYS A 254 2.38 9.30 -6.87
CA CYS A 254 1.34 9.24 -5.84
C CYS A 254 -0.06 9.38 -6.45
N SER A 255 -0.23 10.35 -7.35
CA SER A 255 -1.50 10.58 -8.05
C SER A 255 -1.93 9.37 -8.91
N ALA A 256 -0.98 8.70 -9.57
CA ALA A 256 -1.25 7.48 -10.34
C ALA A 256 -1.76 6.31 -9.47
N TYR A 257 -1.37 6.26 -8.20
CA TYR A 257 -1.91 5.32 -7.23
C TYR A 257 -3.19 5.81 -6.52
N GLY A 258 -3.69 7.01 -6.84
CA GLY A 258 -4.87 7.59 -6.22
C GLY A 258 -4.66 8.04 -4.76
N ILE A 259 -3.41 8.32 -4.39
CA ILE A 259 -3.03 8.80 -3.06
C ILE A 259 -2.50 10.24 -3.14
N SER A 260 -2.70 11.01 -2.07
CA SER A 260 -2.04 12.31 -1.92
C SER A 260 -0.56 12.08 -1.64
N ALA A 261 0.32 12.83 -2.30
CA ALA A 261 1.72 12.88 -1.89
C ALA A 261 1.86 13.42 -0.45
N GLY A 262 0.88 14.19 0.03
CA GLY A 262 0.99 15.00 1.24
C GLY A 262 1.75 16.30 0.95
N SER A 263 1.43 17.35 1.69
CA SER A 263 2.41 18.39 1.92
C SER A 263 3.47 17.81 2.85
N THR A 264 4.72 18.27 2.78
CA THR A 264 5.50 18.30 4.01
C THR A 264 4.64 19.09 4.97
N ALA A 265 3.96 18.44 5.92
CA ALA A 265 3.43 19.17 7.03
C ALA A 265 4.65 19.90 7.58
N THR A 266 4.68 21.22 7.42
CA THR A 266 5.33 22.12 8.35
C THR A 266 4.59 21.97 9.67
N GLY A 267 4.56 20.76 10.24
CA GLY A 267 4.57 20.61 11.68
C GLY A 267 5.71 21.50 12.09
N ALA A 268 5.36 22.57 12.81
CA ALA A 268 6.20 23.73 13.03
C ALA A 268 7.66 23.28 13.11
N ILE A 269 8.48 23.73 12.16
CA ILE A 269 9.91 23.68 12.39
C ILE A 269 10.08 24.56 13.62
N LEU A 270 10.15 23.94 14.79
CA LEU A 270 10.77 24.54 15.96
C LEU A 270 12.24 24.58 15.61
N THR A 271 12.61 25.59 14.82
CA THR A 271 13.98 25.97 14.62
C THR A 271 14.45 26.41 15.99
N ILE A 272 15.29 25.61 16.64
CA ILE A 272 16.13 26.16 17.69
C ILE A 272 17.13 27.07 16.97
N SER A 273 16.73 28.32 16.77
CA SER A 273 17.59 29.37 16.25
C SER A 273 18.51 29.81 17.37
N GLY A 274 19.69 29.20 17.45
CA GLY A 274 20.72 29.60 18.39
C GLY A 274 21.95 28.71 18.28
N SER A 275 23.13 29.33 18.24
CA SER A 275 24.38 28.61 18.48
C SER A 275 24.36 28.13 19.93
N VAL A 276 24.23 26.83 20.17
CA VAL A 276 24.49 26.27 21.50
C VAL A 276 26.00 26.36 21.70
N LYS A 277 26.45 27.45 22.32
CA LYS A 277 27.82 27.53 22.82
C LYS A 277 27.95 26.57 23.99
N ASP A 278 29.13 25.98 24.13
CA ASP A 278 29.51 25.14 25.28
C ASP A 278 28.93 25.72 26.58
N ASN A 279 28.07 24.93 27.24
CA ASN A 279 27.48 25.15 28.58
C ASN A 279 26.10 25.86 28.69
N GLY A 280 25.26 25.88 27.65
CA GLY A 280 23.86 26.36 27.75
C GLY A 280 22.82 25.25 28.02
N THR A 281 21.98 25.40 29.05
CA THR A 281 20.80 24.56 29.33
C THR A 281 19.56 25.03 28.55
N ALA A 282 18.83 24.12 27.92
CA ALA A 282 17.51 24.39 27.32
C ALA A 282 16.42 23.50 27.96
N THR A 283 15.26 24.08 28.25
CA THR A 283 14.11 23.39 28.84
C THR A 283 13.15 22.96 27.74
N VAL A 284 12.91 21.66 27.56
CA VAL A 284 11.90 21.14 26.62
C VAL A 284 11.04 20.12 27.34
N GLY A 285 9.72 20.28 27.23
CA GLY A 285 8.73 19.34 27.77
C GLY A 285 8.69 18.05 26.94
N ASN A 286 9.01 16.95 27.63
CA ASN A 286 8.84 15.53 27.33
C ASN A 286 9.29 14.98 25.96
N GLU A 287 10.36 14.17 26.06
CA GLU A 287 11.02 13.27 25.10
C GLU A 287 11.65 13.90 23.85
N VAL A 288 12.99 13.88 23.82
CA VAL A 288 13.83 14.29 22.68
C VAL A 288 14.55 13.05 22.17
N ARG A 289 14.43 12.73 20.87
CA ARG A 289 15.29 11.73 20.21
C ARG A 289 16.34 12.45 19.38
N CYS A 290 17.59 12.04 19.50
CA CYS A 290 18.74 12.68 18.86
C CYS A 290 19.56 11.62 18.11
N GLN A 291 20.11 11.97 16.93
CA GLN A 291 20.97 11.08 16.14
C GLN A 291 22.39 11.66 16.04
N LYS A 292 23.40 10.81 16.16
CA LYS A 292 24.80 11.13 15.81
C LYS A 292 25.32 10.09 14.83
N GLN A 293 25.71 10.55 13.63
CA GLN A 293 26.58 9.83 12.66
C GLN A 293 26.48 8.29 12.74
N ASP A 294 25.28 7.75 12.55
CA ASP A 294 24.98 6.33 12.40
C ASP A 294 24.97 5.40 13.65
N GLN A 295 24.88 5.92 14.89
CA GLN A 295 24.52 5.12 16.08
C GLN A 295 23.31 5.68 16.86
N LEU A 296 22.40 4.80 17.27
CA LEU A 296 21.28 5.11 18.18
C LEU A 296 21.73 4.94 19.63
N PHE A 297 21.45 5.95 20.47
CA PHE A 297 21.51 5.84 21.92
C PHE A 297 20.10 5.99 22.49
N ASP A 298 19.68 5.04 23.33
CA ASP A 298 18.48 5.21 24.14
C ASP A 298 18.83 6.11 25.34
N ILE A 299 18.31 7.33 25.36
CA ILE A 299 18.39 8.20 26.54
C ILE A 299 17.11 8.01 27.35
N ARG A 300 17.22 7.30 28.48
CA ARG A 300 16.11 7.14 29.42
C ARG A 300 15.95 8.42 30.24
N VAL A 301 14.85 9.14 30.02
CA VAL A 301 14.47 10.29 30.84
C VAL A 301 13.78 9.79 32.11
N THR A 302 14.44 9.91 33.27
CA THR A 302 13.94 9.32 34.53
C THR A 302 12.99 10.22 35.34
N SER A 303 12.73 11.46 34.93
CA SER A 303 11.70 12.30 35.56
C SER A 303 11.34 13.55 34.76
N ALA A 304 10.10 14.02 34.91
CA ALA A 304 9.42 15.08 34.14
C ALA A 304 9.99 16.52 34.28
N SER A 305 11.20 16.69 34.82
CA SER A 305 11.87 17.98 34.87
C SER A 305 13.37 17.75 35.04
N GLY A 306 14.14 17.84 33.96
CA GLY A 306 15.60 17.69 34.02
C GLY A 306 16.28 18.26 32.79
N ALA A 307 17.29 19.10 33.01
CA ALA A 307 18.21 19.54 31.97
C ALA A 307 19.06 18.36 31.47
N PHE A 308 19.41 18.39 30.18
CA PHE A 308 20.30 17.39 29.56
C PHE A 308 21.69 17.98 29.30
N SER A 309 22.72 17.17 29.40
CA SER A 309 24.09 17.52 29.00
C SER A 309 24.70 16.40 28.15
N PHE A 310 25.28 16.76 27.00
CA PHE A 310 26.05 15.85 26.15
C PHE A 310 27.45 16.41 25.92
N LYS A 311 28.45 15.54 25.67
CA LYS A 311 29.81 15.94 25.26
C LYS A 311 30.05 15.50 23.82
N THR A 312 30.46 16.43 22.97
CA THR A 312 30.96 16.15 21.61
C THR A 312 32.45 16.41 21.52
N ARG A 313 33.10 15.89 20.46
CA ARG A 313 34.48 16.28 20.13
C ARG A 313 34.47 17.69 19.50
N PRO A 314 35.54 18.49 19.64
CA PRO A 314 35.63 19.78 18.95
C PRO A 314 35.43 19.59 17.43
N GLY A 315 34.40 20.22 16.86
CA GLY A 315 34.08 20.16 15.43
C GLY A 315 32.91 19.25 15.04
N ASP A 316 32.29 18.52 15.97
CA ASP A 316 31.08 17.72 15.71
C ASP A 316 29.81 18.59 15.79
N SER A 317 28.93 18.51 14.79
CA SER A 317 27.56 19.03 14.83
C SER A 317 26.58 17.92 15.25
N ILE A 318 25.65 18.23 16.17
CA ILE A 318 24.51 17.37 16.49
C ILE A 318 23.25 18.01 15.91
N ASP A 319 22.58 17.27 15.04
CA ASP A 319 21.28 17.60 14.51
C ASP A 319 20.19 17.03 15.43
N LEU A 320 19.59 17.90 16.25
CA LEU A 320 18.43 17.57 17.08
C LEU A 320 17.18 17.69 16.23
N TYR A 321 16.58 16.58 15.80
CA TYR A 321 15.31 16.63 15.09
C TYR A 321 14.31 15.64 15.67
N GLN A 322 13.32 16.22 16.38
CA GLN A 322 11.99 15.73 16.73
C GLN A 322 11.73 15.49 18.23
N VAL A 323 10.77 16.26 18.77
CA VAL A 323 9.97 15.97 19.96
C VAL A 323 8.61 15.50 19.45
N VAL A 324 8.21 14.28 19.77
CA VAL A 324 6.86 13.81 19.47
C VAL A 324 5.96 14.24 20.61
N VAL A 325 5.17 15.30 20.40
CA VAL A 325 4.06 15.61 21.31
C VAL A 325 2.90 14.72 20.90
N ALA A 326 2.75 13.58 21.59
CA ALA A 326 1.47 12.87 21.56
C ALA A 326 0.44 13.76 22.27
N ALA A 327 -0.63 14.15 21.58
CA ALA A 327 -1.77 14.77 22.23
C ALA A 327 -2.36 13.75 23.21
N ALA A 328 -2.30 14.05 24.51
CA ALA A 328 -3.06 13.31 25.50
C ALA A 328 -4.53 13.72 25.36
N GLN A 329 -5.34 12.85 24.75
CA GLN A 329 -6.60 12.29 25.28
C GLN A 329 -7.29 11.42 24.22
#